data_AF-A0A6P4G118-F1
#
_entry.id   AF-A0A6P4G118-F1
#
_cell.length_a   1.000
_cell.length_b   1.000
_cell.length_c   1.000
_cell.angle_alpha   90.00
_cell.angle_beta   90.00
_cell.angle_gamma   90.00
#
_symmetry.space_group_name_H-M   'P 1'
#
loop_
_entity.id
_entity.type
_entity.pdbx_description
1 polymer ?
#
loop_
_entity_poly.entity_id
_entity_poly.type
_entity_poly.pdbx_seq_one_letter_code
_entity_poly.pdbx_strand_id
1 'polypeptide(L)'
;MATFKMSHSSDRRTLIQEKRKLMEDKRMSMGMKSFCASFIGSQFRPSDEPRYSFSTMTKRHRSDKQLVDVNYEETDEEVYEPIYQTVFADDRDPVHEPTFSKHRIPLQIRCLERYHNSKREYAQQFKREIKLLIDNQSTAENAWQFVRTMAYTSLWPPLHTRKELKMFEKDFCKLSPTEQHRFNKIMSTNFC
;
A
#
# COMPACT_ATOMS: atom_id res chain seq x y z
N MET A 1 24.67 26.73 -6.14
CA MET A 1 23.89 26.33 -4.96
C MET A 1 23.19 25.01 -5.27
N ALA A 2 23.76 23.88 -4.84
CA ALA A 2 23.16 22.56 -5.01
C ALA A 2 22.42 22.17 -3.72
N THR A 3 21.10 21.96 -3.82
CA THR A 3 20.26 21.51 -2.71
C THR A 3 20.30 19.97 -2.63
N PHE A 4 20.86 19.46 -1.54
CA PHE A 4 20.97 18.03 -1.24
C PHE A 4 19.61 17.49 -0.79
N LYS A 5 18.94 16.69 -1.64
CA LYS A 5 17.74 15.94 -1.24
C LYS A 5 18.16 14.66 -0.52
N MET A 6 18.02 14.63 0.81
CA MET A 6 18.18 13.40 1.59
C MET A 6 16.99 12.46 1.38
N SER A 7 17.28 11.19 1.14
CA SER A 7 16.31 10.13 0.82
C SER A 7 15.66 9.54 2.08
N HIS A 8 14.33 9.53 2.19
CA HIS A 8 13.59 8.90 3.31
C HIS A 8 13.94 7.43 3.63
N SER A 9 14.65 6.72 2.74
CA SER A 9 15.14 5.35 2.96
C SER A 9 16.35 5.29 3.91
N SER A 10 17.24 6.30 3.88
CA SER A 10 18.41 6.34 4.77
C SER A 10 18.00 6.49 6.23
N ASP A 11 16.96 7.28 6.50
CA ASP A 11 16.51 7.62 7.85
C ASP A 11 15.89 6.43 8.59
N ARG A 12 15.26 5.49 7.85
CA ARG A 12 14.77 4.24 8.46
C ARG A 12 15.90 3.28 8.81
N ARG A 13 16.97 3.24 8.00
CA ARG A 13 18.15 2.39 8.29
C ARG A 13 18.91 2.91 9.51
N THR A 14 19.04 4.23 9.66
CA THR A 14 19.71 4.84 10.82
C THR A 14 18.93 4.61 12.11
N LEU A 15 17.60 4.76 12.10
CA LEU A 15 16.74 4.50 13.27
C LEU A 15 16.82 3.05 13.77
N ILE A 16 16.87 2.08 12.85
CA ILE A 16 17.03 0.66 13.21
C ILE A 16 18.40 0.41 13.84
N GLN A 17 19.44 1.07 13.33
CA GLN A 17 20.81 0.91 13.83
C GLN A 17 21.00 1.56 15.21
N GLU A 18 20.39 2.72 15.45
CA GLU A 18 20.36 3.37 16.76
C GLU A 18 19.61 2.52 17.79
N LYS A 19 18.45 1.96 17.42
CA LYS A 19 17.69 1.06 18.29
C LYS A 19 18.49 -0.19 18.67
N ARG A 20 19.31 -0.72 17.75
CA ARG A 20 20.21 -1.85 18.02
C ARG A 20 21.31 -1.48 19.02
N LYS A 21 21.98 -0.33 18.83
CA LYS A 21 22.99 0.17 19.78
C LYS A 21 22.42 0.35 21.18
N LEU A 22 21.25 0.96 21.29
CA LEU A 22 20.61 1.23 22.57
C LEU A 22 20.21 -0.06 23.32
N MET A 23 19.82 -1.12 22.60
CA MET A 23 19.59 -2.43 23.21
C MET A 23 20.88 -3.13 23.64
N GLU A 24 21.98 -2.91 22.92
CA GLU A 24 23.29 -3.47 23.26
C GLU A 24 23.88 -2.80 24.51
N ASP A 25 23.79 -1.48 24.60
CA ASP A 25 24.21 -0.72 25.78
C ASP A 25 23.40 -1.12 27.02
N LYS A 26 22.08 -1.31 26.87
CA LYS A 26 21.21 -1.80 27.96
C LYS A 26 21.59 -3.21 28.44
N ARG A 27 22.07 -4.07 27.55
CA ARG A 27 22.53 -5.42 27.94
C ARG A 27 23.86 -5.36 28.67
N MET A 28 24.80 -4.56 28.16
CA MET A 28 26.11 -4.36 28.79
C MET A 28 25.96 -3.73 30.18
N SER A 29 25.01 -2.81 30.36
CA SER A 29 24.72 -2.21 31.68
C SER A 29 24.09 -3.21 32.67
N MET A 30 23.49 -4.30 32.19
CA MET A 30 23.01 -5.41 33.02
C MET A 30 24.07 -6.52 33.20
N GLY A 31 25.33 -6.26 32.82
CA GLY A 31 26.44 -7.22 32.96
C GLY A 31 26.44 -8.37 31.95
N MET A 32 25.60 -8.29 30.91
CA MET A 32 25.56 -9.29 29.84
C MET A 32 26.59 -8.94 28.74
N LYS A 33 27.27 -9.96 28.19
CA LYS A 33 28.30 -9.76 27.13
C LYS A 33 27.67 -9.31 25.79
N SER A 34 28.42 -8.51 25.03
CA SER A 34 28.05 -8.01 23.69
C SER A 34 27.72 -9.15 22.73
N PHE A 35 26.77 -8.91 21.81
CA PHE A 35 26.35 -9.89 20.81
C PHE A 35 27.44 -10.14 19.75
N CYS A 36 28.22 -9.11 19.41
CA CYS A 36 29.26 -9.18 18.38
C CYS A 36 30.61 -9.70 18.88
N ALA A 37 30.85 -9.73 20.20
CA ALA A 37 32.08 -10.28 20.77
C ALA A 37 32.21 -11.80 20.57
N SER A 38 31.11 -12.50 20.32
CA SER A 38 31.09 -13.95 20.15
C SER A 38 31.34 -14.44 18.72
N PHE A 39 31.27 -13.55 17.72
CA PHE A 39 31.27 -13.97 16.30
C PHE A 39 32.52 -13.54 15.53
N ILE A 40 33.26 -12.53 16.00
CA ILE A 40 34.42 -11.98 15.28
C ILE A 40 35.50 -11.64 16.29
N GLY A 41 36.22 -12.63 16.81
CA GLY A 41 37.29 -12.32 17.76
C GLY A 41 37.84 -13.46 18.58
N SER A 42 38.11 -14.61 17.99
CA SER A 42 39.14 -15.47 18.55
C SER A 42 39.89 -16.15 17.41
N GLN A 43 41.04 -15.58 17.04
CA GLN A 43 42.03 -16.31 16.26
C GLN A 43 42.57 -17.44 17.14
N PHE A 44 41.86 -18.56 17.19
CA PHE A 44 42.36 -19.80 17.75
C PHE A 44 43.02 -20.58 16.62
N ARG A 45 44.36 -20.65 16.65
CA ARG A 45 45.03 -21.75 15.97
C ARG A 45 44.59 -23.04 16.65
N PRO A 46 44.05 -24.05 15.94
CA PRO A 46 43.96 -25.38 16.51
C PRO A 46 45.40 -25.80 16.82
N SER A 47 45.71 -26.05 18.10
CA SER A 47 46.97 -26.72 18.42
C SER A 47 46.75 -28.20 18.14
N ASP A 48 47.74 -28.85 17.52
CA ASP A 48 47.73 -30.30 17.22
C ASP A 48 47.85 -31.17 18.49
N GLU A 49 47.74 -30.55 19.66
CA GLU A 49 47.86 -31.17 20.96
C GLU A 49 46.48 -31.74 21.36
N PRO A 50 46.29 -33.06 21.49
CA PRO A 50 44.98 -33.69 21.68
C PRO A 50 44.29 -33.27 22.99
N ARG A 51 45.04 -32.71 23.95
CA ARG A 51 44.51 -32.15 25.21
C ARG A 51 43.68 -30.88 25.03
N TYR A 52 43.79 -30.19 23.89
CA TYR A 52 43.08 -28.94 23.61
C TYR A 52 42.12 -29.05 22.41
N SER A 53 41.76 -30.26 21.99
CA SER A 53 40.79 -30.44 20.91
C SER A 53 39.37 -30.05 21.36
N PHE A 54 38.70 -29.20 20.58
CA PHE A 54 37.34 -28.71 20.88
C PHE A 54 36.32 -29.83 21.10
N SER A 55 36.53 -31.00 20.50
CA SER A 55 35.69 -32.20 20.68
C SER A 55 35.67 -32.72 22.12
N THR A 56 36.75 -32.50 22.89
CA THR A 56 36.87 -32.93 24.30
C THR A 56 36.39 -31.87 25.30
N MET A 57 36.24 -30.61 24.86
CA MET A 57 35.91 -29.48 25.74
C MET A 57 34.40 -29.25 25.94
N THR A 58 33.54 -30.00 25.25
CA THR A 58 32.09 -29.89 25.41
C THR A 58 31.52 -31.22 25.89
N LYS A 59 31.15 -31.28 27.18
CA LYS A 59 30.38 -32.42 27.70
C LYS A 59 28.98 -32.40 27.07
N ARG A 60 28.72 -33.30 26.13
CA ARG A 60 27.37 -33.51 25.57
C ARG A 60 26.43 -34.02 26.66
N HIS A 61 25.14 -33.72 26.55
CA HIS A 61 24.16 -34.20 27.50
C HIS A 61 24.03 -35.73 27.38
N ARG A 62 23.71 -36.43 28.48
CA ARG A 62 23.65 -37.91 28.47
C ARG A 62 22.64 -38.46 27.45
N SER A 63 21.58 -37.72 27.17
CA SER A 63 20.57 -38.04 26.16
C SER A 63 21.12 -38.06 24.73
N ASP A 64 22.15 -37.25 24.45
CA ASP A 64 22.65 -37.04 23.09
C ASP A 64 23.50 -38.22 22.61
N LYS A 65 23.80 -39.19 23.49
CA LYS A 65 24.54 -40.40 23.15
C LYS A 65 23.85 -41.20 22.04
N GLN A 66 22.53 -41.13 21.94
CA GLN A 66 21.74 -41.81 20.89
C GLN A 66 21.89 -41.16 19.52
N LEU A 67 22.34 -39.90 19.46
CA LEU A 67 22.48 -39.11 18.23
C LEU A 67 23.91 -39.15 17.67
N VAL A 68 24.83 -39.83 18.37
CA VAL A 68 26.21 -40.00 17.92
C VAL A 68 26.31 -41.38 17.27
N ASP A 69 26.34 -41.39 15.95
CA ASP A 69 26.68 -42.60 15.20
C ASP A 69 28.21 -42.78 15.24
N VAL A 70 28.65 -43.94 15.71
CA VAL A 70 30.08 -44.29 15.84
C VAL A 70 30.69 -44.60 14.47
N ASN A 71 29.86 -44.99 13.51
CA ASN A 71 30.29 -45.36 12.15
C ASN A 71 29.85 -44.32 11.12
N TYR A 72 29.70 -43.06 11.53
CA TYR A 72 29.39 -41.98 10.61
C TYR A 72 30.56 -41.80 9.62
N GLU A 73 30.37 -42.24 8.38
CA GLU A 73 31.21 -41.85 7.25
C GLU A 73 30.55 -40.66 6.56
N GLU A 74 31.24 -39.52 6.59
CA GLU A 74 30.88 -38.34 5.80
C GLU A 74 31.00 -38.73 4.32
N THR A 75 29.90 -39.14 3.72
CA THR A 75 29.85 -39.48 2.31
C THR A 75 29.89 -38.16 1.54
N ASP A 76 30.78 -38.03 0.55
CA ASP A 76 30.85 -36.83 -0.28
C ASP A 76 29.44 -36.52 -0.81
N GLU A 77 28.88 -35.39 -0.37
CA GLU A 77 27.56 -34.94 -0.79
C GLU A 77 27.55 -34.88 -2.32
N GLU A 78 26.64 -35.61 -2.97
CA GLU A 78 26.45 -35.49 -4.41
C GLU A 78 26.22 -34.01 -4.73
N VAL A 79 27.18 -33.40 -5.42
CA VAL A 79 27.12 -31.99 -5.81
C VAL A 79 25.86 -31.84 -6.66
N TYR A 80 24.84 -31.21 -6.07
CA TYR A 80 23.59 -30.96 -6.77
C TYR A 80 23.88 -30.04 -7.95
N GLU A 81 23.93 -30.61 -9.15
CA GLU A 81 23.92 -29.84 -10.39
C GLU A 81 22.47 -29.52 -10.73
N PRO A 82 22.02 -28.25 -10.58
CA PRO A 82 20.66 -27.87 -10.96
C PRO A 82 20.47 -28.13 -12.46
N ILE A 83 19.56 -29.05 -12.79
CA ILE A 83 19.13 -29.27 -14.16
C ILE A 83 18.26 -28.06 -14.54
N TYR A 84 18.85 -27.11 -15.25
CA TYR A 84 18.12 -25.96 -15.79
C TYR A 84 17.24 -26.41 -16.95
N GLN A 85 15.93 -26.47 -16.71
CA GLN A 85 14.95 -26.74 -17.75
C GLN A 85 14.90 -25.53 -18.70
N THR A 86 15.36 -25.70 -19.94
CA THR A 86 15.49 -24.61 -20.94
C THR A 86 14.18 -24.28 -21.65
N VAL A 87 13.19 -25.18 -21.57
CA VAL A 87 11.87 -25.03 -22.20
C VAL A 87 10.82 -25.16 -21.11
N PHE A 88 10.30 -24.02 -20.66
CA PHE A 88 9.14 -23.96 -19.77
C PHE A 88 7.90 -24.31 -20.60
N ALA A 89 7.35 -25.50 -20.39
CA ALA A 89 6.07 -25.89 -20.98
C ALA A 89 4.91 -25.34 -20.14
N ASP A 90 4.85 -24.01 -19.99
CA ASP A 90 3.83 -23.29 -19.21
C ASP A 90 2.40 -23.62 -19.69
N ASP A 91 2.27 -23.95 -20.98
CA ASP A 91 1.00 -24.39 -21.59
C ASP A 91 0.46 -25.74 -21.08
N ARG A 92 1.26 -26.52 -20.32
CA ARG A 92 0.84 -27.80 -19.74
C ARG A 92 0.37 -27.70 -18.29
N ASP A 93 0.63 -26.58 -17.61
CA ASP A 93 0.20 -26.41 -16.23
C ASP A 93 -1.27 -25.97 -16.21
N PRO A 94 -2.19 -26.79 -15.68
CA PRO A 94 -3.57 -26.35 -15.53
C PRO A 94 -3.60 -25.16 -14.57
N VAL A 95 -3.98 -23.99 -15.10
CA VAL A 95 -4.20 -22.78 -14.30
C VAL A 95 -5.35 -23.06 -13.33
N HIS A 96 -5.01 -23.48 -12.12
CA HIS A 96 -5.95 -23.63 -11.03
C HIS A 96 -6.28 -22.25 -10.46
N GLU A 97 -7.11 -21.50 -11.18
CA GLU A 97 -7.67 -20.27 -10.64
C GLU A 97 -8.48 -20.61 -9.39
N PRO A 98 -8.16 -19.99 -8.24
CA PRO A 98 -8.93 -20.23 -7.02
C PRO A 98 -10.38 -19.81 -7.25
N THR A 99 -11.29 -20.77 -7.17
CA THR A 99 -12.72 -20.51 -7.34
C THR A 99 -13.24 -19.80 -6.09
N PHE A 100 -13.39 -18.47 -6.15
CA PHE A 100 -13.88 -17.65 -5.03
C PHE A 100 -15.38 -17.84 -4.70
N SER A 101 -16.04 -18.87 -5.26
CA SER A 101 -17.47 -19.12 -5.07
C SER A 101 -17.88 -19.33 -3.61
N LYS A 102 -16.95 -19.83 -2.76
CA LYS A 102 -17.17 -20.02 -1.32
C LYS A 102 -16.47 -18.98 -0.45
N HIS A 103 -15.77 -18.01 -1.03
CA HIS A 103 -15.03 -17.01 -0.27
C HIS A 103 -16.00 -15.99 0.34
N ARG A 104 -16.12 -16.01 1.66
CA ARG A 104 -16.97 -15.06 2.39
C ARG A 104 -16.28 -13.70 2.45
N ILE A 105 -16.78 -12.74 1.69
CA ILE A 105 -16.29 -11.36 1.71
C ILE A 105 -16.42 -10.80 3.14
N PRO A 106 -15.34 -10.24 3.73
CA PRO A 106 -15.38 -9.60 5.03
C PRO A 106 -16.46 -8.53 5.12
N LEU A 107 -17.11 -8.45 6.29
CA LEU A 107 -18.22 -7.51 6.52
C LEU A 107 -17.82 -6.06 6.25
N GLN A 108 -16.60 -5.68 6.60
CA GLN A 108 -16.06 -4.33 6.41
C GLN A 108 -16.10 -3.92 4.94
N ILE A 109 -15.70 -4.82 4.04
CA ILE A 109 -15.71 -4.56 2.59
C ILE A 109 -17.15 -4.41 2.11
N ARG A 110 -18.06 -5.27 2.55
CA ARG A 110 -19.48 -5.21 2.19
C ARG A 110 -20.15 -3.93 2.69
N CYS A 111 -19.81 -3.47 3.89
CA CYS A 111 -20.31 -2.20 4.44
C CYS A 111 -19.78 -0.99 3.67
N LEU A 112 -18.51 -1.01 3.26
CA LEU A 112 -17.93 0.05 2.42
C LEU A 112 -18.63 0.12 1.06
N GLU A 113 -18.81 -1.02 0.40
CA GLU A 113 -19.54 -1.09 -0.87
C GLU A 113 -20.96 -0.53 -0.74
N ARG A 114 -21.70 -0.96 0.29
CA ARG A 114 -23.05 -0.45 0.59
C ARG A 114 -23.04 1.05 0.83
N TYR A 115 -22.10 1.55 1.62
CA TYR A 115 -21.96 2.98 1.88
C TYR A 115 -21.72 3.76 0.58
N HIS A 116 -20.84 3.27 -0.30
CA HIS A 116 -20.61 3.89 -1.60
C HIS A 116 -21.87 3.91 -2.47
N ASN A 117 -22.64 2.81 -2.49
CA ASN A 117 -23.89 2.74 -3.24
C ASN A 117 -24.93 3.72 -2.68
N SER A 118 -25.18 3.70 -1.37
CA SER A 118 -26.13 4.64 -0.73
C SER A 118 -25.71 6.10 -0.90
N LYS A 119 -24.40 6.39 -0.87
CA LYS A 119 -23.89 7.74 -1.16
C LYS A 119 -24.20 8.18 -2.59
N ARG A 120 -24.08 7.27 -3.58
CA ARG A 120 -24.41 7.57 -4.98
C ARG A 120 -25.90 7.80 -5.17
N GLU A 121 -26.75 6.95 -4.60
CA GLU A 121 -28.20 7.07 -4.63
C GLU A 121 -28.67 8.38 -4.00
N TYR A 122 -28.18 8.71 -2.80
CA TYR A 122 -28.46 9.97 -2.13
C TYR A 122 -28.07 11.17 -2.98
N ALA A 123 -26.87 11.16 -3.57
CA ALA A 123 -26.42 12.24 -4.44
C ALA A 123 -27.27 12.39 -5.70
N GLN A 124 -27.78 11.28 -6.26
CA GLN A 124 -28.70 11.31 -7.40
C GLN A 124 -30.06 11.89 -7.02
N GLN A 125 -30.64 11.42 -5.91
CA GLN A 125 -31.91 11.93 -5.39
C GLN A 125 -31.81 13.44 -5.09
N PHE A 126 -30.77 13.84 -4.37
CA PHE A 126 -30.53 15.24 -4.04
C PHE A 126 -30.41 16.12 -5.29
N LYS A 127 -29.65 15.70 -6.31
CA LYS A 127 -29.56 16.42 -7.59
C LYS A 127 -30.93 16.55 -8.27
N ARG A 128 -31.75 15.50 -8.24
CA ARG A 128 -33.10 15.52 -8.81
C ARG A 128 -34.00 16.50 -8.08
N GLU A 129 -33.99 16.48 -6.75
CA GLU A 129 -34.80 17.39 -5.92
C GLU A 129 -34.41 18.84 -6.14
N ILE A 130 -33.10 19.16 -6.14
CA ILE A 130 -32.62 20.52 -6.42
C ILE A 130 -33.06 20.98 -7.82
N LYS A 131 -32.98 20.11 -8.83
CA LYS A 131 -33.45 20.45 -10.18
C LYS A 131 -34.94 20.78 -10.19
N LEU A 132 -35.77 19.98 -9.52
CA LEU A 132 -37.20 20.23 -9.40
C LEU A 132 -37.48 21.56 -8.68
N LEU A 133 -36.71 21.91 -7.65
CA LEU A 133 -36.86 23.18 -6.94
C LEU A 133 -36.49 24.39 -7.81
N ILE A 134 -35.47 24.25 -8.66
CA ILE A 134 -35.06 25.27 -9.64
C ILE A 134 -36.16 25.44 -10.70
N ASP A 135 -36.65 24.34 -11.25
CA ASP A 135 -37.69 24.34 -12.29
C ASP A 135 -39.04 24.87 -11.76
N ASN A 136 -39.30 24.76 -10.44
CA ASN A 136 -40.50 25.28 -9.79
C ASN A 136 -40.45 26.78 -9.46
N GLN A 137 -39.38 27.50 -9.80
CA GLN A 137 -39.34 28.95 -9.60
C GLN A 137 -40.17 29.68 -10.65
N SER A 138 -40.91 30.70 -10.20
CA SER A 138 -41.83 31.47 -11.06
C SER A 138 -41.13 32.28 -12.17
N THR A 139 -39.90 32.71 -11.93
CA THR A 139 -39.11 33.57 -12.82
C THR A 139 -37.67 33.08 -12.90
N ALA A 140 -37.03 33.25 -14.06
CA ALA A 140 -35.63 32.89 -14.27
C ALA A 140 -34.65 33.61 -13.31
N GLU A 141 -34.97 34.85 -12.93
CA GLU A 141 -34.19 35.61 -11.94
C GLU A 141 -34.22 34.93 -10.56
N ASN A 142 -35.41 34.50 -10.11
CA ASN A 142 -35.57 33.77 -8.84
C ASN A 142 -34.83 32.44 -8.86
N ALA A 143 -34.87 31.71 -9.99
CA ALA A 143 -34.11 30.48 -10.19
C ALA A 143 -32.60 30.69 -10.03
N TRP A 144 -32.05 31.73 -10.66
CA TRP A 144 -30.63 32.05 -10.55
C TRP A 144 -30.24 32.45 -9.12
N GLN A 145 -31.04 33.31 -8.47
CA GLN A 145 -30.79 33.75 -7.11
C GLN A 145 -30.86 32.59 -6.11
N PHE A 146 -31.80 31.66 -6.31
CA PHE A 146 -31.90 30.43 -5.53
C PHE A 146 -30.65 29.57 -5.65
N VAL A 147 -30.20 29.28 -6.88
CA VAL A 147 -28.96 28.49 -7.12
C VAL A 147 -27.76 29.17 -6.45
N ARG A 148 -27.64 30.50 -6.58
CA ARG A 148 -26.55 31.27 -5.97
C ARG A 148 -26.59 31.21 -4.44
N THR A 149 -27.76 31.34 -3.83
CA THR A 149 -27.92 31.33 -2.37
C THR A 149 -27.65 29.93 -1.82
N MET A 150 -28.17 28.90 -2.49
CA MET A 150 -27.90 27.51 -2.17
C MET A 150 -26.41 27.17 -2.27
N ALA A 151 -25.67 27.76 -3.22
CA ALA A 151 -24.21 27.62 -3.33
C ALA A 151 -23.43 28.11 -2.10
N TYR A 152 -23.97 29.07 -1.35
CA TYR A 152 -23.33 29.58 -0.14
C TYR A 152 -23.81 28.88 1.12
N THR A 153 -25.09 28.50 1.19
CA THR A 153 -25.71 27.96 2.42
C THR A 153 -25.69 26.44 2.48
N SER A 154 -25.88 25.79 1.34
CA SER A 154 -25.78 24.36 1.21
C SER A 154 -24.39 24.01 0.66
N LEU A 155 -23.84 22.85 1.04
CA LEU A 155 -22.61 22.31 0.47
C LEU A 155 -22.79 21.89 -1.03
N TRP A 156 -23.74 22.53 -1.74
CA TRP A 156 -24.10 22.29 -3.13
C TRP A 156 -23.91 23.56 -3.96
N PRO A 157 -23.12 23.54 -5.04
CA PRO A 157 -22.48 22.35 -5.59
C PRO A 157 -21.29 21.97 -4.69
N PRO A 158 -20.83 20.70 -4.71
CA PRO A 158 -19.72 20.24 -3.88
C PRO A 158 -18.42 20.85 -4.41
N LEU A 159 -18.21 22.14 -4.14
CA LEU A 159 -17.12 22.95 -4.65
C LEU A 159 -16.27 23.47 -3.51
N HIS A 160 -16.01 22.63 -2.51
CA HIS A 160 -15.16 22.99 -1.38
C HIS A 160 -13.68 23.00 -1.77
N THR A 161 -13.35 22.37 -2.90
CA THR A 161 -11.97 22.26 -3.38
C THR A 161 -11.75 23.03 -4.68
N ARG A 162 -10.58 23.66 -4.84
CA ARG A 162 -10.16 24.32 -6.11
C ARG A 162 -10.28 23.42 -7.35
N LYS A 163 -10.12 22.10 -7.19
CA LYS A 163 -10.28 21.12 -8.26
C LYS A 163 -11.74 21.01 -8.71
N GLU A 164 -12.66 20.98 -7.75
CA GLU A 164 -14.09 20.86 -8.00
C GLU A 164 -14.64 22.14 -8.65
N LEU A 165 -14.18 23.32 -8.20
CA LEU A 165 -14.48 24.61 -8.82
C LEU A 165 -14.10 24.65 -10.31
N LYS A 166 -12.89 24.22 -10.65
CA LYS A 166 -12.44 24.12 -12.06
C LYS A 166 -13.26 23.14 -12.89
N MET A 167 -13.78 22.08 -12.26
CA MET A 167 -14.64 21.10 -12.91
C MET A 167 -16.03 21.71 -13.20
N PHE A 168 -16.59 22.43 -12.23
CA PHE A 168 -17.86 23.14 -12.39
C PHE A 168 -17.80 24.25 -13.44
N GLU A 169 -16.75 25.07 -13.42
CA GLU A 169 -16.52 26.10 -14.43
C GLU A 169 -16.47 25.48 -15.84
N LYS A 170 -15.83 24.31 -15.97
CA LYS A 170 -15.72 23.61 -17.25
C LYS A 170 -17.02 22.91 -17.69
N ASP A 171 -17.81 22.36 -16.79
CA ASP A 171 -18.89 21.44 -17.17
C ASP A 171 -20.29 22.03 -16.95
N PHE A 172 -20.44 22.94 -15.99
CA PHE A 172 -21.74 23.50 -15.57
C PHE A 172 -22.05 24.85 -16.22
N CYS A 173 -21.03 25.68 -16.45
CA CYS A 173 -21.19 26.97 -17.13
C CYS A 173 -21.28 26.85 -18.67
N LYS A 174 -21.23 25.63 -19.21
CA LYS A 174 -21.43 25.39 -20.64
C LYS A 174 -22.91 25.21 -20.94
N LEU A 175 -23.38 25.93 -21.96
CA LEU A 175 -24.69 25.67 -22.55
C LEU A 175 -24.72 24.24 -23.10
N SER A 176 -25.89 23.59 -23.06
CA SER A 176 -26.06 22.30 -23.73
C SER A 176 -25.78 22.46 -25.24
N PRO A 177 -25.42 21.40 -25.97
CA PRO A 177 -25.09 21.51 -27.39
C PRO A 177 -26.21 22.15 -28.23
N THR A 178 -27.46 21.87 -27.86
CA THR A 178 -28.67 22.42 -28.48
C THR A 178 -28.85 23.90 -28.17
N GLU A 179 -28.67 24.31 -26.91
CA GLU A 179 -28.71 25.71 -26.49
C GLU A 179 -27.56 26.51 -27.09
N GLN A 180 -26.35 25.94 -27.14
CA GLN A 180 -25.19 26.56 -27.76
C GLN A 180 -25.41 26.76 -29.26
N HIS A 181 -25.99 25.78 -29.95
CA HIS A 181 -26.34 25.92 -31.37
C HIS A 181 -27.38 27.03 -31.58
N ARG A 182 -28.40 27.11 -30.72
CA ARG A 182 -29.41 28.17 -30.76
C ARG A 182 -28.81 29.55 -30.45
N PHE A 183 -27.92 29.63 -29.46
CA PHE A 183 -27.19 30.84 -29.11
C PHE A 183 -26.31 31.31 -30.27
N ASN A 184 -25.51 30.41 -30.86
CA ASN A 184 -24.69 30.72 -32.01
C ASN A 184 -25.54 31.18 -33.20
N LYS A 185 -26.70 30.55 -33.42
CA LYS A 185 -27.66 30.97 -34.44
C LYS A 185 -28.15 32.41 -34.20
N ILE A 186 -28.58 32.73 -32.98
CA ILE A 186 -29.03 34.08 -32.60
C ILE A 186 -27.91 35.11 -32.75
N MET A 187 -26.68 34.78 -32.33
CA MET A 187 -25.53 35.67 -32.44
C MET A 187 -25.04 35.85 -33.89
N SER A 188 -25.27 34.85 -34.75
CA SER A 188 -24.94 34.93 -36.19
C SER A 188 -25.98 35.67 -37.01
N THR A 189 -27.22 35.74 -36.54
CA THR A 189 -28.26 36.55 -37.16
C THR A 189 -28.10 37.99 -36.67
N ASN A 190 -27.51 38.85 -37.49
CA ASN A 190 -27.57 40.29 -37.26
C ASN A 190 -29.05 40.70 -37.28
N PHE A 191 -29.62 40.98 -36.11
CA PHE A 191 -30.80 41.83 -36.05
C PHE A 191 -30.29 43.28 -36.21
N CYS A 192 -30.08 43.67 -37.46
CA CYS A 192 -29.91 45.06 -37.88
C CYS A 192 -31.02 45.39 -38.87
#